data_AF-A0A7S2H5H9-F1
#
_entry.id   AF-A0A7S2H5H9-F1
#
_cell.length_a   1.000
_cell.length_b   1.000
_cell.length_c   1.000
_cell.angle_alpha   90.00
_cell.angle_beta   90.00
_cell.angle_gamma   90.00
#
_symmetry.space_group_name_H-M   'P 1'
#
loop_
_entity.id
_entity.type
_entity.pdbx_description
1 polymer ?
#
loop_
_entity_poly.entity_id
_entity_poly.type
_entity_poly.pdbx_seq_one_letter_code
_entity_poly.pdbx_strand_id
1 'polypeptide(L)'
;GLGRSLQGLDVLTGVEKEKSNTDEIPTIGGALKNYERVRSPEIAALIRLARFGAPYQYRQPLFKDKVGAMLWTSNVVLRLLLNKLTFGIIPKQCAMQMSEYPPLTYRKIMRRADTTTAGLVGAFLAFLWYTLLRKFVNIPFLA
;
A
#
# COMPACT_ATOMS: atom_id res chain seq x y z
N GLY A 1 19.43 13.26 20.40
CA GLY A 1 18.88 13.26 19.03
C GLY A 1 19.75 12.48 18.06
N LEU A 2 20.95 12.98 17.73
CA LEU A 2 21.81 12.43 16.67
C LEU A 2 22.47 11.07 16.96
N GLY A 3 22.84 10.78 18.22
CA GLY A 3 23.51 9.50 18.55
C GLY A 3 22.63 8.27 18.30
N ARG A 4 21.31 8.42 18.39
CA ARG A 4 20.33 7.34 18.17
C ARG A 4 20.16 7.00 16.68
N SER A 5 20.24 7.99 15.79
CA SER A 5 20.17 7.77 14.34
C SER A 5 21.43 7.12 13.76
N LEU A 6 22.58 7.28 14.42
CA LEU A 6 23.86 6.70 14.00
C LEU A 6 24.01 5.22 14.42
N GLN A 7 23.27 4.79 15.44
CA GLN A 7 23.32 3.40 15.94
C GLN A 7 22.47 2.42 15.12
N GLY A 8 21.81 2.85 14.04
CA GLY A 8 20.93 1.97 13.27
C GLY A 8 19.75 1.43 14.09
N LEU A 9 19.42 2.09 15.20
CA LEU A 9 18.26 1.76 16.02
C LEU A 9 17.02 2.24 15.26
N ASP A 10 16.44 1.35 14.46
CA ASP A 10 15.11 1.55 13.91
C ASP A 10 14.14 1.77 15.08
N VAL A 11 13.68 3.01 15.24
CA VAL A 11 12.66 3.42 16.23
C VAL A 11 11.34 2.64 16.06
N LEU A 12 11.22 1.80 15.02
CA LEU A 12 10.01 1.10 14.60
C LEU A 12 10.01 -0.41 14.88
N THR A 13 11.09 -0.97 15.40
CA THR A 13 11.14 -2.35 15.86
C THR A 13 11.87 -2.38 17.19
N GLY A 14 11.12 -2.55 18.29
CA GLY A 14 11.65 -2.76 19.64
C GLY A 14 12.37 -4.10 19.81
N VAL A 15 13.20 -4.47 18.83
CA VAL A 15 14.10 -5.61 18.91
C VAL A 15 15.48 -5.01 19.14
N GLU A 16 15.89 -4.98 20.41
CA GLU A 16 17.29 -4.82 20.78
C GLU A 16 18.07 -5.96 20.14
N LYS A 17 18.76 -5.70 19.03
CA LYS A 17 19.81 -6.61 18.59
C LYS A 17 21.03 -6.36 19.46
N GLU A 18 21.21 -7.30 20.37
CA GLU A 18 22.36 -7.50 21.24
C GLU A 18 23.67 -7.34 20.48
N LYS A 19 24.59 -6.59 21.10
CA LYS A 19 25.87 -6.16 20.58
C LYS A 19 26.78 -7.36 20.27
N SER A 20 27.31 -7.43 19.05
CA SER A 20 28.57 -8.13 18.79
C SER A 20 29.65 -7.09 18.50
N ASN A 21 30.67 -7.11 19.36
CA ASN A 21 31.85 -6.25 19.36
C ASN A 21 32.54 -6.16 18.00
N THR A 22 32.82 -4.94 17.55
CA THR A 22 34.12 -4.42 17.07
C THR A 22 33.89 -2.96 16.67
N ASP A 23 34.53 -2.05 17.40
CA ASP A 23 34.51 -0.61 17.15
C ASP A 23 35.24 -0.27 15.84
N GLU A 24 34.54 -0.41 14.72
CA GLU A 24 34.82 0.41 13.55
C GLU A 24 33.84 1.57 13.58
N ILE A 25 34.34 2.78 13.85
CA ILE A 25 33.59 4.02 13.63
C ILE A 25 33.02 3.91 12.21
N PRO A 26 31.69 3.85 12.02
CA PRO A 26 31.14 3.70 10.68
C PRO A 26 31.60 4.92 9.89
N THR A 27 32.48 4.70 8.92
CA THR A 27 32.92 5.76 8.02
C THR A 27 31.68 6.42 7.45
N ILE A 28 31.67 7.76 7.39
CA ILE A 28 30.50 8.54 6.93
C ILE A 28 29.98 8.00 5.59
N GLY A 29 30.87 7.56 4.70
CA GLY A 29 30.51 6.90 3.45
C GLY A 29 29.75 5.57 3.61
N GLY A 30 30.15 4.71 4.56
CA GLY A 30 29.45 3.47 4.87
C GLY A 30 28.06 3.71 5.50
N ALA A 31 27.98 4.65 6.44
CA ALA A 31 26.71 5.07 7.04
C ALA A 31 25.76 5.69 6.00
N LEU A 32 26.27 6.55 5.11
CA LEU A 32 25.50 7.18 4.04
C LEU A 32 24.96 6.15 3.04
N LYS A 33 25.80 5.20 2.60
CA LYS A 33 25.40 4.13 1.68
C LYS A 33 24.31 3.23 2.30
N ASN A 34 24.41 2.96 3.61
CA ASN A 34 23.38 2.21 4.32
C ASN A 34 22.09 3.00 4.46
N TYR A 35 22.17 4.30 4.76
CA TYR A 35 21.00 5.19 4.81
C TYR A 35 20.28 5.26 3.46
N GLU A 36 21.02 5.47 2.37
CA GLU A 36 20.49 5.52 1.02
C GLU A 36 19.80 4.21 0.63
N ARG A 37 20.44 3.07 0.91
CA ARG A 37 19.87 1.73 0.64
C ARG A 37 18.54 1.51 1.36
N VAL A 38 18.40 1.99 2.59
CA VAL A 38 17.16 1.83 3.38
C VAL A 38 16.08 2.84 2.95
N ARG A 39 16.46 4.10 2.69
CA ARG A 39 15.51 5.19 2.41
C ARG A 39 15.05 5.28 0.97
N SER A 40 15.90 4.97 0.00
CA SER A 40 15.58 5.02 -1.43
C SER A 40 14.27 4.28 -1.79
N PRO A 41 14.05 3.01 -1.39
CA PRO A 41 12.79 2.31 -1.70
C PRO A 41 11.57 2.91 -0.99
N GLU A 42 11.74 3.52 0.19
CA GLU A 42 10.66 4.19 0.91
C GLU A 42 10.23 5.49 0.24
N ILE A 43 11.21 6.27 -0.23
CA ILE A 43 10.95 7.49 -0.99
C ILE A 43 10.24 7.14 -2.30
N ALA A 44 10.68 6.08 -2.99
CA ALA A 44 10.00 5.62 -4.20
C ALA A 44 8.54 5.20 -3.93
N ALA A 45 8.29 4.48 -2.84
CA ALA A 45 6.93 4.11 -2.43
C ALA A 45 6.07 5.33 -2.10
N LEU A 46 6.64 6.33 -1.40
CA LEU A 46 5.96 7.59 -1.09
C LEU A 46 5.63 8.40 -2.34
N ILE A 47 6.56 8.52 -3.29
CA ILE A 47 6.32 9.20 -4.58
C ILE A 47 5.19 8.51 -5.33
N ARG A 48 5.21 7.17 -5.37
CA ARG A 48 4.14 6.39 -6.01
C ARG A 48 2.78 6.64 -5.35
N LEU A 49 2.74 6.65 -4.02
CA LEU A 49 1.53 6.95 -3.26
C LEU A 49 1.02 8.38 -3.54
N ALA A 50 1.92 9.36 -3.54
CA ALA A 50 1.60 10.75 -3.84
C ALA A 50 1.05 10.89 -5.28
N ARG A 51 1.60 10.18 -6.27
CA ARG A 51 1.08 10.20 -7.65
C ARG A 51 -0.35 9.68 -7.76
N PHE A 52 -0.73 8.68 -6.96
CA PHE A 52 -2.10 8.16 -6.93
C PHE A 52 -3.07 9.01 -6.10
N GLY A 53 -2.56 9.78 -5.12
CA GLY A 53 -3.37 10.66 -4.28
C GLY A 53 -3.50 12.11 -4.77
N ALA A 54 -2.47 12.65 -5.42
CA ALA A 54 -2.35 14.06 -5.80
C ALA A 54 -3.40 14.59 -6.79
N PRO A 55 -3.80 13.87 -7.87
CA PRO A 55 -4.69 14.46 -8.86
C PRO A 55 -6.09 14.78 -8.30
N TYR A 56 -6.49 14.15 -7.21
CA TYR A 56 -7.85 14.26 -6.67
C TYR A 56 -7.97 15.16 -5.44
N GLN A 57 -6.85 15.68 -4.91
CA GLN A 57 -6.86 16.64 -3.80
C GLN A 57 -7.32 18.04 -4.23
N TYR A 58 -7.12 18.40 -5.50
CA TYR A 58 -7.51 19.71 -6.04
C TYR A 58 -8.64 19.53 -7.06
N ARG A 59 -9.72 20.32 -6.93
CA ARG A 59 -10.85 20.32 -7.86
C ARG A 59 -10.41 20.87 -9.22
N GLN A 60 -9.83 20.02 -10.06
CA GLN A 60 -9.42 20.39 -11.41
C GLN A 60 -10.65 20.70 -12.29
N PRO A 61 -10.59 21.72 -13.17
CA PRO A 61 -11.74 22.20 -13.93
C PRO A 61 -12.18 21.27 -15.08
N LEU A 62 -11.31 20.35 -15.53
CA LEU A 62 -11.60 19.48 -16.67
C LEU A 62 -12.58 18.36 -16.28
N PHE A 63 -13.51 18.04 -17.19
CA PHE A 63 -14.53 17.02 -16.96
C PHE A 63 -13.94 15.61 -16.73
N LYS A 64 -12.81 15.30 -17.39
CA LYS A 64 -12.08 14.04 -17.22
C LYS A 64 -11.60 13.84 -15.77
N ASP A 65 -11.18 14.92 -15.13
CA ASP A 65 -10.65 14.88 -13.76
C ASP A 65 -11.78 14.67 -12.75
N LYS A 66 -12.98 15.19 -13.03
CA LYS A 66 -14.20 14.93 -12.22
C LYS A 66 -14.59 13.45 -12.24
N VAL A 67 -14.56 12.82 -13.42
CA VAL A 67 -14.84 11.38 -13.57
C VAL A 67 -13.76 10.56 -12.86
N GLY A 68 -12.49 10.94 -13.04
CA GLY A 68 -11.38 10.31 -12.33
C GLY A 68 -11.53 10.40 -10.81
N ALA A 69 -11.91 11.56 -10.27
CA ALA A 69 -12.15 11.75 -8.85
C ALA A 69 -13.34 10.92 -8.35
N MET A 70 -14.41 10.82 -9.12
CA MET A 70 -15.57 10.00 -8.78
C MET A 70 -15.23 8.50 -8.76
N LEU A 71 -14.46 8.02 -9.74
CA LEU A 71 -13.98 6.63 -9.76
C LEU A 71 -13.01 6.34 -8.60
N TRP A 72 -12.12 7.28 -8.30
CA TRP A 72 -11.18 7.16 -7.20
C TRP A 72 -11.90 7.14 -5.84
N THR A 73 -12.81 8.09 -5.59
CA THR A 73 -13.61 8.13 -4.35
C THR A 73 -14.49 6.88 -4.23
N SER A 74 -15.09 6.40 -5.31
CA SER A 74 -15.81 5.12 -5.33
C SER A 74 -14.91 3.95 -4.93
N ASN A 75 -13.68 3.88 -5.43
CA ASN A 75 -12.70 2.86 -5.01
C ASN A 75 -12.38 2.97 -3.50
N VAL A 76 -12.24 4.20 -2.98
CA VAL A 76 -11.99 4.44 -1.56
C VAL A 76 -13.16 3.98 -0.70
N VAL A 77 -14.38 4.37 -1.06
CA VAL A 77 -15.61 3.99 -0.35
C VAL A 77 -15.82 2.48 -0.42
N LEU A 78 -15.62 1.86 -1.58
CA LEU A 78 -15.75 0.41 -1.74
C LEU A 78 -14.76 -0.33 -0.83
N ARG A 79 -13.49 0.09 -0.77
CA ARG A 79 -12.51 -0.52 0.15
C ARG A 79 -12.85 -0.30 1.62
N LEU A 80 -13.46 0.83 1.98
CA LEU A 80 -13.93 1.07 3.34
C LEU A 80 -15.13 0.17 3.70
N LEU A 81 -16.08 0.02 2.78
CA LEU A 81 -17.21 -0.89 2.95
C LEU A 81 -16.74 -2.34 3.06
N LEU A 82 -15.82 -2.75 2.19
CA LEU A 82 -15.19 -4.08 2.25
C LEU A 82 -14.43 -4.30 3.55
N ASN A 83 -13.67 -3.31 4.04
CA ASN A 83 -13.00 -3.39 5.34
C ASN A 83 -14.00 -3.58 6.48
N LYS A 84 -15.13 -2.85 6.46
CA LYS A 84 -16.20 -2.99 7.46
C LYS A 84 -16.91 -4.36 7.36
N LEU A 85 -17.24 -4.81 6.15
CA LEU A 85 -17.90 -6.09 5.90
C LEU A 85 -17.02 -7.29 6.26
N THR A 86 -15.71 -7.17 6.05
CA THR A 86 -14.74 -8.22 6.38
C THR A 86 -14.13 -8.06 7.78
N PHE A 87 -14.72 -7.23 8.64
CA PHE A 87 -14.26 -6.96 10.01
C PHE A 87 -12.74 -6.69 10.12
N GLY A 88 -12.18 -6.00 9.14
CA GLY A 88 -10.76 -5.61 9.14
C GLY A 88 -9.80 -6.56 8.43
N ILE A 89 -10.25 -7.67 7.84
CA ILE A 89 -9.38 -8.57 7.05
C ILE A 89 -8.84 -7.84 5.82
N ILE A 90 -9.68 -7.06 5.13
CA ILE A 90 -9.24 -6.26 3.98
C ILE A 90 -8.71 -4.91 4.50
N PRO A 91 -7.41 -4.59 4.37
CA PRO A 91 -6.89 -3.30 4.79
C PRO A 91 -7.58 -2.10 4.11
N LYS A 92 -7.77 -1.02 4.88
CA LYS A 92 -8.26 0.27 4.39
C LYS A 92 -7.33 0.85 3.31
N GLN A 93 -7.83 1.84 2.56
CA GLN A 93 -7.05 2.56 1.55
C GLN A 93 -5.72 3.12 2.09
N CYS A 94 -4.71 3.17 1.22
CA CYS A 94 -3.35 3.60 1.58
C CYS A 94 -3.32 4.96 2.28
N ALA A 95 -4.10 5.92 1.80
CA ALA A 95 -4.15 7.28 2.37
C ALA A 95 -4.64 7.28 3.82
N MET A 96 -5.61 6.42 4.16
CA MET A 96 -6.15 6.32 5.51
C MET A 96 -5.24 5.50 6.42
N GLN A 97 -4.55 4.49 5.89
CA GLN A 97 -3.54 3.75 6.64
C GLN A 97 -2.36 4.63 7.05
N MET A 98 -1.98 5.57 6.18
CA MET A 98 -0.93 6.55 6.46
C MET A 98 -1.33 7.52 7.59
N SER A 99 -2.60 7.93 7.65
CA SER A 99 -3.08 8.82 8.72
C SER A 99 -3.34 8.11 10.05
N GLU A 100 -3.80 6.86 10.03
CA GLU A 100 -4.15 6.09 11.24
C GLU A 100 -2.93 5.43 11.90
N TYR A 101 -1.89 5.07 11.14
CA TYR A 101 -0.73 4.35 11.66
C TYR A 101 0.61 4.99 11.24
N PRO A 102 1.13 5.94 12.03
CA PRO A 102 2.42 6.59 11.79
C PRO A 102 3.65 5.67 11.69
N PRO A 103 3.75 4.51 12.39
CA PRO A 103 4.97 3.69 12.32
C PRO A 103 5.04 2.77 11.08
N LEU A 104 4.02 2.77 10.22
CA LEU A 104 4.00 1.90 9.06
C LEU A 104 4.84 2.47 7.91
N THR A 105 5.89 1.74 7.58
CA THR A 105 6.74 1.93 6.41
C THR A 105 5.91 2.04 5.11
N TYR A 106 6.16 3.04 4.26
CA TYR A 106 5.41 3.29 3.02
C TYR A 106 5.38 2.08 2.10
N ARG A 107 6.48 1.33 2.05
CA ARG A 107 6.56 0.07 1.31
C ARG A 107 5.58 -0.99 1.80
N LYS A 108 5.35 -1.10 3.11
CA LYS A 108 4.38 -2.05 3.70
C LYS A 108 2.95 -1.66 3.36
N ILE A 109 2.65 -0.36 3.39
CA ILE A 109 1.34 0.18 2.98
C ILE A 109 1.07 -0.18 1.52
N MET A 110 2.02 0.13 0.63
CA MET A 110 1.90 -0.19 -0.80
C MET A 110 1.74 -1.70 -1.05
N ARG A 111 2.51 -2.55 -0.38
CA ARG A 111 2.37 -4.02 -0.53
C ARG A 111 1.00 -4.53 -0.10
N ARG A 112 0.46 -4.04 1.02
CA ARG A 112 -0.89 -4.40 1.48
C ARG A 112 -1.98 -3.95 0.51
N ALA A 113 -1.77 -2.80 -0.12
CA ALA A 113 -2.69 -2.29 -1.12
C ALA A 113 -2.63 -3.09 -2.43
N ASP A 114 -1.44 -3.50 -2.86
CA ASP A 114 -1.25 -4.31 -4.06
C ASP A 114 -1.85 -5.72 -3.86
N THR A 115 -1.63 -6.37 -2.70
CA THR A 115 -2.21 -7.69 -2.41
C THR A 115 -3.72 -7.68 -2.31
N THR A 116 -4.32 -6.64 -1.72
CA THR A 116 -5.78 -6.50 -1.70
C THR A 116 -6.37 -6.23 -3.07
N THR A 117 -5.67 -5.45 -3.89
CA THR A 117 -6.09 -5.21 -5.28
C THR A 117 -6.06 -6.52 -6.07
N ALA A 118 -4.98 -7.31 -5.94
CA ALA A 118 -4.87 -8.61 -6.56
C ALA A 118 -5.97 -9.57 -6.08
N GLY A 119 -6.27 -9.60 -4.78
CA GLY A 119 -7.35 -10.41 -4.21
C GLY A 119 -8.73 -10.00 -4.73
N LEU A 120 -9.02 -8.70 -4.81
CA LEU A 120 -10.28 -8.18 -5.35
C LEU A 120 -10.46 -8.49 -6.83
N VAL A 121 -9.41 -8.31 -7.63
CA VAL A 121 -9.41 -8.66 -9.06
C VAL A 121 -9.60 -10.18 -9.22
N GLY A 122 -8.90 -10.99 -8.41
CA GLY A 122 -9.06 -12.44 -8.40
C GLY A 122 -10.49 -12.87 -8.06
N ALA A 123 -11.10 -12.28 -7.02
CA ALA A 123 -12.48 -12.55 -6.65
C ALA A 123 -13.48 -12.14 -7.74
N PHE A 124 -13.26 -11.00 -8.38
CA PHE A 124 -14.09 -10.53 -9.49
C PHE A 124 -14.00 -11.46 -10.71
N LEU A 125 -12.79 -11.89 -11.07
CA LEU A 125 -12.57 -12.86 -12.15
C LEU A 125 -13.20 -14.22 -11.82
N ALA A 126 -13.07 -14.70 -10.58
CA ALA A 126 -13.70 -15.95 -10.15
C ALA A 126 -15.24 -15.86 -10.19
N PHE A 127 -15.81 -14.72 -9.79
CA PHE A 127 -17.24 -14.47 -9.89
C PHE A 127 -17.72 -14.45 -11.35
N LEU A 128 -17.01 -13.74 -12.23
CA LEU A 128 -17.31 -13.73 -13.66
C LEU A 128 -17.23 -15.14 -14.25
N TRP A 129 -16.16 -15.87 -13.94
CA TRP A 129 -16.00 -17.26 -14.35
C TRP A 129 -17.16 -18.14 -13.89
N TYR A 130 -17.55 -18.03 -12.62
CA TYR A 130 -18.70 -18.76 -12.07
C TYR A 130 -20.01 -18.40 -12.79
N THR A 131 -20.28 -17.12 -13.05
CA THR A 131 -21.49 -16.71 -13.78
C THR A 131 -21.51 -17.18 -15.23
N LEU A 132 -20.35 -17.21 -15.89
CA LEU A 132 -20.21 -17.75 -17.25
C LEU A 132 -20.44 -19.25 -17.28
N LEU A 133 -19.84 -20.01 -16.35
CA LEU A 133 -20.10 -21.44 -16.20
C LEU A 133 -21.57 -21.72 -15.93
N ARG A 134 -22.20 -20.95 -15.03
CA ARG A 134 -23.62 -21.10 -14.73
C ARG A 134 -24.50 -20.81 -15.95
N LYS A 135 -24.15 -19.81 -16.76
CA LYS A 135 -24.84 -19.56 -18.03
C LYS A 135 -24.61 -20.69 -19.03
N PHE A 136 -23.39 -21.20 -19.18
CA PHE A 136 -23.08 -22.33 -20.06
C PHE A 136 -23.83 -23.61 -19.67
N VAL A 137 -23.93 -23.93 -18.38
CA VAL A 137 -24.66 -25.09 -17.86
C VAL A 137 -26.18 -24.91 -17.98
N ASN A 138 -26.69 -23.68 -17.90
CA ASN A 138 -28.12 -23.36 -18.04
C ASN A 138 -28.54 -23.01 -19.48
N ILE A 139 -27.66 -23.12 -20.48
CA ILE A 139 -28.12 -23.17 -21.87
C ILE A 139 -28.72 -24.57 -22.04
N PRO A 140 -30.05 -24.72 -22.15
CA PRO A 140 -30.59 -26.00 -22.56
C PRO A 140 -30.01 -26.28 -23.94
N PHE A 141 -29.32 -27.39 -24.06
CA PHE A 141 -28.97 -28.04 -25.31
C PHE A 141 -30.28 -28.25 -26.11
N LEU A 142 -30.70 -27.24 -26.87
CA LEU A 142 -31.86 -27.23 -27.75
C LEU A 142 -31.47 -26.57 -29.06
N ALA A 143 -30.73 -27.34 -29.85
CA ALA A 143 -31.06 -27.64 -31.25
C ALA A 143 -30.43 -28.99 -31.59
#